data_AF-A0A3C1W505-F1
#
_entry.id   AF-A0A3C1W505-F1
#
_cell.length_a   1.000
_cell.length_b   1.000
_cell.length_c   1.000
_cell.angle_alpha   90.00
_cell.angle_beta   90.00
_cell.angle_gamma   90.00
#
_symmetry.space_group_name_H-M   'P 1'
#
loop_
_entity.id
_entity.type
_entity.pdbx_description
1 polymer ?
#
loop_
_entity_poly.entity_id
_entity_poly.type
_entity_poly.pdbx_seq_one_letter_code
_entity_poly.pdbx_strand_id
1 'polypeptide(L)'
;MTTNSKLLSVTFATASLLMVPGFAQEQNEKADSIIGTKQRLGTEVNRQNGVGRKMNSVVRRLSFLLEDLQSNGLGEEGNATTLGETRNALGGLRTQKIVAARDELSNAREKFQPGNPEVAHPHLTEAGKTIEEIVEELDKIISGANTVLVDDLLIKQIREIIKTEEFMQRQTKQWGIEAYTNKEAAKVDQARLGRAQQAVIDRYGQFFQTLVKARKEAVDEETLSKFGRAELSLLESKPVAHMARAIEQIAQTKAADAVTDQEKALEALREVEKILAAESSGMSDLVADIAQILADQKDLQQDTVQADGEVFKSEQSQLEARQLEIGIQIEEVAAEHLVEETTPDAEDPLRDALTEAEEHVSVAAAEINTGNKDGGIKAQSDVIAALEKALAAAEAGAEAELGSGDGLSDDGFGDDG
;
A
#
# COMPACT_ATOMS: atom_id res chain seq x y z
N MET A 1 1.35 -35.25 21.96
CA MET A 1 2.01 -34.17 22.72
C MET A 1 0.93 -33.24 23.21
N THR A 2 0.71 -33.27 24.52
CA THR A 2 -0.37 -32.62 25.28
C THR A 2 0.21 -31.48 26.10
N THR A 3 -0.47 -30.33 26.10
CA THR A 3 -0.67 -29.39 27.23
C THR A 3 -1.27 -28.09 26.67
N ASN A 4 -2.21 -27.36 27.29
CA ASN A 4 -3.17 -27.61 28.38
C ASN A 4 -4.07 -26.36 28.36
N SER A 5 -5.36 -26.53 28.07
CA SER A 5 -6.41 -25.56 28.40
C SER A 5 -7.03 -25.99 29.72
N LYS A 6 -7.03 -25.12 30.74
CA LYS A 6 -7.83 -25.32 31.96
C LYS A 6 -8.40 -23.99 32.47
N LEU A 7 -9.69 -23.85 32.19
CA LEU A 7 -10.76 -23.37 33.07
C LEU A 7 -10.39 -23.25 34.56
N LEU A 8 -10.85 -22.17 35.19
CA LEU A 8 -11.20 -22.17 36.61
C LEU A 8 -12.43 -21.28 36.86
N SER A 9 -13.59 -21.93 36.74
CA SER A 9 -14.83 -21.61 37.43
C SER A 9 -14.65 -21.79 38.94
N VAL A 10 -15.08 -20.83 39.76
CA VAL A 10 -15.16 -20.99 41.23
C VAL A 10 -16.60 -20.79 41.67
N THR A 11 -17.19 -21.89 42.14
CA THR A 11 -18.48 -21.97 42.84
C THR A 11 -18.28 -21.85 44.35
N PHE A 12 -19.28 -21.25 45.01
CA PHE A 12 -19.41 -21.06 46.46
C PHE A 12 -19.42 -22.36 47.28
N ALA A 13 -18.89 -22.30 48.51
CA ALA A 13 -19.25 -23.22 49.59
C ALA A 13 -19.32 -22.48 50.94
N THR A 14 -20.45 -22.67 51.63
CA THR A 14 -20.80 -22.19 52.99
C THR A 14 -20.52 -23.25 54.06
N ALA A 15 -20.04 -22.87 55.26
CA ALA A 15 -20.45 -23.44 56.57
C ALA A 15 -19.79 -22.78 57.82
N SER A 16 -20.63 -22.07 58.59
CA SER A 16 -20.86 -22.07 60.06
C SER A 16 -19.76 -21.99 61.16
N LEU A 17 -19.80 -20.85 61.89
CA LEU A 17 -19.93 -20.61 63.36
C LEU A 17 -18.91 -21.16 64.40
N LEU A 18 -18.13 -20.27 65.06
CA LEU A 18 -18.31 -19.77 66.45
C LEU A 18 -17.11 -18.94 67.00
N MET A 19 -17.42 -17.74 67.53
CA MET A 19 -16.75 -16.93 68.58
C MET A 19 -15.34 -16.31 68.38
N VAL A 20 -15.35 -15.13 67.73
CA VAL A 20 -14.61 -13.86 67.95
C VAL A 20 -13.44 -13.84 68.97
N PRO A 21 -12.22 -13.53 68.51
CA PRO A 21 -11.72 -12.14 68.54
C PRO A 21 -11.49 -11.62 67.11
N GLY A 22 -12.54 -11.63 66.28
CA GLY A 22 -12.42 -11.44 64.84
C GLY A 22 -12.66 -10.02 64.33
N PHE A 23 -13.33 -9.13 65.06
CA PHE A 23 -13.75 -7.86 64.45
C PHE A 23 -12.60 -6.91 64.08
N ALA A 24 -11.53 -6.87 64.89
CA ALA A 24 -10.35 -6.07 64.55
C ALA A 24 -9.47 -6.76 63.49
N GLN A 25 -9.39 -8.09 63.51
CA GLN A 25 -8.54 -8.88 62.62
C GLN A 25 -9.16 -9.05 61.22
N GLU A 26 -10.47 -9.21 61.12
CA GLU A 26 -11.22 -9.27 59.85
C GLU A 26 -11.40 -7.87 59.22
N GLN A 27 -11.48 -6.81 60.03
CA GLN A 27 -11.39 -5.43 59.52
C GLN A 27 -9.96 -5.08 59.06
N ASN A 28 -8.92 -5.56 59.75
CA ASN A 28 -7.54 -5.40 59.29
C ASN A 28 -7.28 -6.19 58.00
N GLU A 29 -7.71 -7.45 57.90
CA GLU A 29 -7.53 -8.26 56.69
C GLU A 29 -8.31 -7.69 55.49
N LYS A 30 -9.53 -7.18 55.72
CA LYS A 30 -10.27 -6.43 54.70
C LYS A 30 -9.55 -5.14 54.34
N ALA A 31 -9.13 -4.32 55.31
CA ALA A 31 -8.37 -3.08 55.09
C ALA A 31 -7.07 -3.34 54.32
N ASP A 32 -6.33 -4.41 54.65
CA ASP A 32 -5.10 -4.82 53.96
C ASP A 32 -5.39 -5.29 52.53
N SER A 33 -6.49 -6.01 52.28
CA SER A 33 -6.91 -6.37 50.92
C SER A 33 -7.30 -5.16 50.06
N ILE A 34 -7.87 -4.13 50.70
CA ILE A 34 -8.32 -2.88 50.07
C ILE A 34 -7.13 -1.99 49.75
N ILE A 35 -6.21 -1.84 50.71
CA ILE A 35 -4.95 -1.14 50.55
C ILE A 35 -4.14 -1.84 49.45
N GLY A 36 -4.06 -3.18 49.47
CA GLY A 36 -3.39 -3.97 48.44
C GLY A 36 -3.99 -3.77 47.04
N THR A 37 -5.32 -3.74 46.91
CA THR A 37 -5.99 -3.50 45.62
C THR A 37 -5.80 -2.07 45.13
N LYS A 38 -5.95 -1.06 45.99
CA LYS A 38 -5.66 0.35 45.65
C LYS A 38 -4.19 0.58 45.30
N GLN A 39 -3.27 -0.17 45.92
CA GLN A 39 -1.84 -0.11 45.61
C GLN A 39 -1.51 -0.75 44.26
N ARG A 40 -2.16 -1.88 43.91
CA ARG A 40 -2.04 -2.50 42.58
C ARG A 40 -2.55 -1.58 41.47
N LEU A 41 -3.72 -0.95 41.66
CA LEU A 41 -4.24 0.03 40.71
C LEU A 41 -3.32 1.24 40.57
N GLY A 42 -2.80 1.76 41.69
CA GLY A 42 -1.80 2.83 41.66
C GLY A 42 -0.51 2.44 40.93
N THR A 43 -0.09 1.18 41.04
CA THR A 43 1.06 0.65 40.30
C THR A 43 0.78 0.59 38.80
N GLU A 44 -0.42 0.18 38.41
CA GLU A 44 -0.82 0.11 37.00
C GLU A 44 -0.97 1.51 36.37
N VAL A 45 -1.54 2.48 37.09
CA VAL A 45 -1.55 3.92 36.69
C VAL A 45 -0.13 4.41 36.42
N ASN A 46 0.80 4.09 37.31
CA ASN A 46 2.22 4.45 37.13
C ASN A 46 2.87 3.72 35.96
N ARG A 47 2.46 2.47 35.69
CA ARG A 47 2.91 1.70 34.52
C ARG A 47 2.46 2.38 33.23
N GLN A 48 1.19 2.77 33.12
CA GLN A 48 0.65 3.47 31.96
C GLN A 48 1.34 4.83 31.72
N ASN A 49 1.60 5.60 32.79
CA ASN A 49 2.45 6.80 32.70
C ASN A 49 3.87 6.50 32.18
N GLY A 50 4.44 5.35 32.57
CA GLY A 50 5.70 4.85 32.05
C GLY A 50 5.66 4.55 30.56
N VAL A 51 4.59 3.90 30.08
CA VAL A 51 4.37 3.61 28.65
C VAL A 51 4.25 4.92 27.86
N GLY A 52 3.44 5.87 28.32
CA GLY A 52 3.30 7.18 27.66
C GLY A 52 4.63 7.95 27.54
N ARG A 53 5.50 7.89 28.57
CA ARG A 53 6.85 8.49 28.50
C ARG A 53 7.75 7.81 27.48
N LYS A 54 7.69 6.48 27.37
CA LYS A 54 8.48 5.73 26.37
C LYS A 54 8.00 6.07 24.96
N MET A 55 6.69 6.10 24.72
CA MET A 55 6.13 6.48 23.41
C MET A 55 6.53 7.91 23.03
N ASN A 56 6.48 8.86 23.97
CA ASN A 56 6.97 10.22 23.74
C ASN A 56 8.46 10.26 23.34
N SER A 57 9.30 9.41 23.93
CA SER A 57 10.70 9.32 23.55
C SER A 57 10.89 8.80 22.12
N VAL A 58 10.04 7.87 21.67
CA VAL A 58 10.08 7.35 20.29
C VAL A 58 9.61 8.42 19.31
N VAL A 59 8.48 9.07 19.59
CA VAL A 59 7.94 10.19 18.79
C VAL A 59 8.98 11.30 18.58
N ARG A 60 9.72 11.68 19.62
CA ARG A 60 10.79 12.69 19.51
C ARG A 60 11.96 12.23 18.64
N ARG A 61 12.34 10.95 18.73
CA ARG A 61 13.42 10.39 17.89
C ARG A 61 13.01 10.36 16.42
N LEU A 62 11.77 9.96 16.14
CA LEU A 62 11.21 10.01 14.79
C LEU A 62 11.15 11.44 14.26
N SER A 63 10.74 12.40 15.09
CA SER A 63 10.73 13.83 14.70
C SER A 63 12.13 14.32 14.32
N PHE A 64 13.14 13.99 15.13
CA PHE A 64 14.54 14.35 14.83
C PHE A 64 15.04 13.70 13.54
N LEU A 65 14.73 12.42 13.33
CA LEU A 65 15.10 11.71 12.10
C LEU A 65 14.44 12.34 10.86
N LEU A 66 13.16 12.71 10.95
CA LEU A 66 12.44 13.40 9.88
C LEU A 66 13.07 14.75 9.53
N GLU A 67 13.38 15.56 10.55
CA GLU A 67 14.08 16.84 10.38
C GLU A 67 15.44 16.64 9.69
N ASP A 68 16.20 15.62 10.10
CA ASP A 68 17.50 15.31 9.53
C ASP A 68 17.38 14.85 8.06
N LEU A 69 16.45 13.93 7.75
CA LEU A 69 16.18 13.48 6.38
C LEU A 69 15.77 14.62 5.46
N GLN A 70 14.86 15.49 5.91
CA GLN A 70 14.42 16.66 5.15
C GLN A 70 15.57 17.65 4.93
N SER A 71 16.37 17.92 5.96
CA SER A 71 17.49 18.87 5.88
C SER A 71 18.61 18.42 4.93
N ASN A 72 18.77 17.10 4.77
CA ASN A 72 19.76 16.49 3.88
C ASN A 72 19.20 16.14 2.50
N GLY A 73 17.92 16.41 2.22
CA GLY A 73 17.28 16.05 0.95
C GLY A 73 17.09 14.54 0.75
N LEU A 74 17.16 13.73 1.81
CA LEU A 74 17.04 12.27 1.80
C LEU A 74 15.61 11.82 2.14
N GLY A 75 14.61 12.67 1.91
CA GLY A 75 13.23 12.45 2.34
C GLY A 75 12.61 11.20 1.72
N GLU A 76 12.76 11.03 0.41
CA GLU A 76 12.28 9.85 -0.32
C GLU A 76 13.11 8.61 0.04
N GLU A 77 14.44 8.71 0.05
CA GLU A 77 15.33 7.58 0.30
C GLU A 77 15.24 7.05 1.74
N GLY A 78 14.86 7.92 2.67
CA GLY A 78 14.65 7.62 4.08
C GLY A 78 13.19 7.41 4.48
N ASN A 79 12.25 7.37 3.54
CA ASN A 79 10.81 7.17 3.78
C ASN A 79 10.20 8.15 4.80
N ALA A 80 10.46 9.45 4.61
CA ALA A 80 10.03 10.49 5.55
C ALA A 80 8.50 10.53 5.74
N THR A 81 7.70 10.23 4.72
CA THR A 81 6.23 10.19 4.83
C THR A 81 5.78 9.16 5.86
N THR A 82 6.23 7.91 5.72
CA THR A 82 5.89 6.79 6.62
C THR A 82 6.41 6.99 8.04
N LEU A 83 7.62 7.54 8.18
CA LEU A 83 8.16 7.90 9.49
C LEU A 83 7.29 8.99 10.17
N GLY A 84 6.75 9.92 9.38
CA GLY A 84 5.79 10.95 9.81
C GLY A 84 4.46 10.37 10.28
N GLU A 85 3.88 9.45 9.52
CA GLU A 85 2.65 8.74 9.86
C GLU A 85 2.81 7.91 11.13
N THR A 86 3.87 7.10 11.20
CA THR A 86 4.22 6.31 12.39
C THR A 86 4.38 7.19 13.63
N ARG A 87 5.04 8.35 13.46
CA ARG A 87 5.21 9.34 14.53
C ARG A 87 3.87 9.92 14.98
N ASN A 88 2.98 10.26 14.05
CA ASN A 88 1.67 10.83 14.34
C ASN A 88 0.75 9.82 15.03
N ALA A 89 0.68 8.59 14.53
CA ALA A 89 -0.10 7.51 15.14
C ALA A 89 0.35 7.20 16.57
N LEU A 90 1.67 7.06 16.81
CA LEU A 90 2.22 6.91 18.16
C LEU A 90 1.95 8.13 19.06
N GLY A 91 1.96 9.32 18.47
CA GLY A 91 1.62 10.58 19.15
C GLY A 91 0.18 10.60 19.65
N GLY A 92 -0.77 10.22 18.78
CA GLY A 92 -2.20 10.15 19.06
C GLY A 92 -2.55 9.11 20.13
N LEU A 93 -2.06 7.88 20.00
CA LEU A 93 -2.19 6.81 21.01
C LEU A 93 -1.75 7.25 22.40
N ARG A 94 -0.63 7.96 22.46
CA ARG A 94 -0.09 8.50 23.72
C ARG A 94 -1.02 9.54 24.33
N THR A 95 -1.50 10.51 23.54
CA THR A 95 -2.27 11.66 24.06
C THR A 95 -3.71 11.33 24.38
N GLN A 96 -4.32 10.40 23.65
CA GLN A 96 -5.73 10.09 23.77
C GLN A 96 -5.93 8.81 24.59
N LYS A 97 -5.49 7.66 24.06
CA LYS A 97 -5.81 6.35 24.62
C LYS A 97 -5.05 6.03 25.91
N ILE A 98 -3.74 6.28 25.98
CA ILE A 98 -2.96 6.03 27.22
C ILE A 98 -3.41 6.93 28.36
N VAL A 99 -3.75 8.19 28.06
CA VAL A 99 -4.28 9.13 29.05
C VAL A 99 -5.65 8.65 29.54
N ALA A 100 -6.54 8.25 28.63
CA ALA A 100 -7.85 7.71 28.98
C ALA A 100 -7.74 6.45 29.87
N ALA A 101 -6.94 5.46 29.46
CA ALA A 101 -6.73 4.24 30.25
C ALA A 101 -6.17 4.55 31.65
N ARG A 102 -5.22 5.49 31.75
CA ARG A 102 -4.67 5.96 33.03
C ARG A 102 -5.74 6.59 33.91
N ASP A 103 -6.57 7.46 33.33
CA ASP A 103 -7.58 8.20 34.07
C ASP A 103 -8.70 7.27 34.56
N GLU A 104 -9.09 6.29 33.74
CA GLU A 104 -10.00 5.21 34.15
C GLU A 104 -9.43 4.34 35.28
N LEU A 105 -8.14 3.98 35.23
CA LEU A 105 -7.48 3.26 36.34
C LEU A 105 -7.38 4.11 37.62
N SER A 106 -7.16 5.42 37.49
CA SER A 106 -7.18 6.36 38.62
C SER A 106 -8.58 6.49 39.21
N ASN A 107 -9.62 6.62 38.38
CA ASN A 107 -11.02 6.65 38.78
C ASN A 107 -11.43 5.36 39.49
N ALA A 108 -11.04 4.21 38.94
CA ALA A 108 -11.25 2.91 39.57
C ALA A 108 -10.59 2.83 40.96
N ARG A 109 -9.38 3.37 41.10
CA ARG A 109 -8.65 3.40 42.39
C ARG A 109 -9.33 4.30 43.42
N GLU A 110 -9.77 5.48 43.00
CA GLU A 110 -10.42 6.47 43.88
C GLU A 110 -11.78 5.94 44.36
N LYS A 111 -12.59 5.44 43.42
CA LYS A 111 -13.94 4.94 43.66
C LYS A 111 -13.98 3.51 44.19
N PHE A 112 -12.84 2.84 44.35
CA PHE A 112 -12.78 1.49 44.90
C PHE A 112 -13.36 1.47 46.33
N GLN A 113 -14.52 0.85 46.44
CA GLN A 113 -15.23 0.60 47.68
C GLN A 113 -15.43 -0.91 47.90
N PRO A 114 -15.03 -1.44 49.06
CA PRO A 114 -15.12 -2.87 49.34
C PRO A 114 -16.59 -3.24 49.56
N GLY A 115 -17.06 -4.30 48.90
CA GLY A 115 -18.46 -4.73 48.98
C GLY A 115 -19.42 -3.92 48.09
N ASN A 116 -18.92 -2.92 47.35
CA ASN A 116 -19.69 -2.21 46.32
C ASN A 116 -18.88 -2.15 45.01
N PRO A 117 -18.69 -3.30 44.33
CA PRO A 117 -17.90 -3.37 43.10
C PRO A 117 -18.51 -2.56 41.95
N GLU A 118 -19.82 -2.29 41.98
CA GLU A 118 -20.56 -1.62 40.91
C GLU A 118 -20.04 -0.22 40.58
N VAL A 119 -19.34 0.43 41.50
CA VAL A 119 -18.82 1.79 41.30
C VAL A 119 -17.43 1.79 40.63
N ALA A 120 -16.58 0.82 40.96
CA ALA A 120 -15.20 0.75 40.45
C ALA A 120 -15.04 -0.20 39.26
N HIS A 121 -15.88 -1.25 39.17
CA HIS A 121 -15.81 -2.22 38.09
C HIS A 121 -16.01 -1.62 36.69
N PRO A 122 -16.96 -0.69 36.45
CA PRO A 122 -17.10 -0.08 35.13
C PRO A 122 -15.81 0.59 34.65
N HIS A 123 -15.13 1.31 35.55
CA HIS A 123 -13.85 1.96 35.26
C HIS A 123 -12.72 0.96 34.97
N LEU A 124 -12.70 -0.19 35.67
CA LEU A 124 -11.73 -1.26 35.38
C LEU A 124 -11.98 -1.94 34.04
N THR A 125 -13.25 -2.17 33.70
CA THR A 125 -13.65 -2.74 32.41
C THR A 125 -13.27 -1.80 31.28
N GLU A 126 -13.58 -0.50 31.41
CA GLU A 126 -13.26 0.50 30.38
C GLU A 126 -11.75 0.69 30.21
N ALA A 127 -11.00 0.74 31.31
CA ALA A 127 -9.54 0.76 31.26
C ALA A 127 -8.98 -0.50 30.57
N GLY A 128 -9.53 -1.68 30.87
CA GLY A 128 -9.13 -2.93 30.23
C GLY A 128 -9.35 -2.91 28.73
N LYS A 129 -10.55 -2.51 28.29
CA LYS A 129 -10.91 -2.36 26.89
C LYS A 129 -10.00 -1.35 26.18
N THR A 130 -9.78 -0.19 26.78
CA THR A 130 -8.89 0.84 26.20
C THR A 130 -7.45 0.33 26.09
N ILE A 131 -6.96 -0.48 27.04
CA ILE A 131 -5.64 -1.09 26.97
C ILE A 131 -5.55 -2.13 25.85
N GLU A 132 -6.60 -2.92 25.62
CA GLU A 132 -6.67 -3.85 24.49
C GLU A 132 -6.63 -3.09 23.15
N GLU A 133 -7.42 -2.02 23.00
CA GLU A 133 -7.39 -1.15 21.82
C GLU A 133 -5.99 -0.55 21.59
N ILE A 134 -5.30 -0.10 22.65
CA ILE A 134 -3.91 0.40 22.56
C ILE A 134 -2.97 -0.67 22.02
N VAL A 135 -3.11 -1.92 22.47
CA VAL A 135 -2.25 -3.02 22.02
C VAL A 135 -2.51 -3.33 20.54
N GLU A 136 -3.78 -3.38 20.13
CA GLU A 136 -4.15 -3.61 18.73
C GLU A 136 -3.64 -2.50 17.80
N GLU A 137 -3.82 -1.23 18.18
CA GLU A 137 -3.31 -0.09 17.41
C GLU A 137 -1.77 -0.05 17.37
N LEU A 138 -1.09 -0.40 18.46
CA LEU A 138 0.37 -0.54 18.46
C LEU A 138 0.84 -1.66 17.54
N ASP A 139 0.15 -2.79 17.51
CA ASP A 139 0.47 -3.91 16.62
C ASP A 139 0.29 -3.52 15.15
N LYS A 140 -0.77 -2.76 14.84
CA LYS A 140 -0.98 -2.15 13.51
C LYS A 140 0.14 -1.19 13.13
N ILE A 141 0.55 -0.30 14.04
CA ILE A 141 1.64 0.66 13.77
C ILE A 141 2.97 -0.06 13.52
N ILE A 142 3.30 -1.07 14.34
CA ILE A 142 4.53 -1.85 14.19
C ILE A 142 4.51 -2.64 12.89
N SER A 143 3.36 -3.23 12.54
CA SER A 143 3.19 -4.01 11.32
C SER A 143 3.25 -3.11 10.08
N GLY A 144 2.53 -1.99 10.07
CA GLY A 144 2.58 -0.98 9.01
C GLY A 144 3.98 -0.43 8.75
N ALA A 145 4.73 -0.13 9.83
CA ALA A 145 6.11 0.31 9.69
C ALA A 145 7.03 -0.77 9.09
N ASN A 146 6.77 -2.05 9.37
CA ASN A 146 7.53 -3.15 8.79
C ASN A 146 7.10 -3.46 7.34
N THR A 147 5.81 -3.39 7.02
CA THR A 147 5.29 -3.68 5.67
C THR A 147 5.77 -2.66 4.67
N VAL A 148 5.77 -1.36 5.01
CA VAL A 148 6.28 -0.31 4.11
C VAL A 148 7.78 -0.47 3.82
N LEU A 149 8.60 -0.77 4.83
CA LEU A 149 10.02 -1.05 4.61
C LEU A 149 10.25 -2.26 3.69
N VAL A 150 9.34 -3.24 3.74
CA VAL A 150 9.39 -4.41 2.87
C VAL A 150 8.84 -4.09 1.48
N ASP A 151 7.85 -3.22 1.35
CA ASP A 151 7.29 -2.76 0.07
C ASP A 151 8.37 -2.07 -0.78
N ASP A 152 9.08 -1.09 -0.21
CA ASP A 152 10.19 -0.42 -0.88
C ASP A 152 11.33 -1.37 -1.24
N LEU A 153 11.61 -2.33 -0.36
CA LEU A 153 12.61 -3.36 -0.62
C LEU A 153 12.18 -4.22 -1.81
N LEU A 154 10.91 -4.62 -1.89
CA LEU A 154 10.37 -5.42 -2.99
C LEU A 154 10.43 -4.67 -4.31
N ILE A 155 10.04 -3.38 -4.33
CA ILE A 155 10.13 -2.51 -5.52
C ILE A 155 11.60 -2.37 -5.98
N LYS A 156 12.53 -2.12 -5.05
CA LYS A 156 13.95 -2.01 -5.38
C LYS A 156 14.51 -3.33 -5.92
N GLN A 157 14.13 -4.46 -5.32
CA GLN A 157 14.57 -5.78 -5.75
C GLN A 157 14.04 -6.15 -7.14
N ILE A 158 12.75 -5.93 -7.43
CA ILE A 158 12.19 -6.27 -8.74
C ILE A 158 12.79 -5.40 -9.85
N ARG A 159 12.99 -4.09 -9.61
CA ARG A 159 13.70 -3.18 -10.52
C ARG A 159 15.13 -3.63 -10.82
N GLU A 160 15.87 -4.08 -9.80
CA GLU A 160 17.23 -4.61 -10.00
C GLU A 160 17.22 -5.90 -10.84
N ILE A 161 16.26 -6.79 -10.61
CA ILE A 161 16.10 -8.03 -11.39
C ILE A 161 15.79 -7.69 -12.84
N ILE A 162 14.81 -6.81 -13.11
CA ILE A 162 14.43 -6.36 -14.46
C ILE A 162 15.66 -5.78 -15.18
N LYS A 163 16.37 -4.83 -14.55
CA LYS A 163 17.56 -4.21 -15.13
C LYS A 163 18.65 -5.22 -15.46
N THR A 164 18.84 -6.23 -14.58
CA THR A 164 19.83 -7.29 -14.80
C THR A 164 19.39 -8.20 -15.95
N GLU A 165 18.12 -8.54 -16.04
CA GLU A 165 17.56 -9.38 -17.10
C GLU A 165 17.59 -8.68 -18.48
N GLU A 166 17.29 -7.38 -18.55
CA GLU A 166 17.46 -6.58 -19.77
C GLU A 166 18.93 -6.53 -20.22
N PHE A 167 19.85 -6.40 -19.27
CA PHE A 167 21.27 -6.51 -19.57
C PHE A 167 21.64 -7.90 -20.10
N MET A 168 21.11 -8.96 -19.48
CA MET A 168 21.30 -10.33 -19.95
C MET A 168 20.75 -10.54 -21.35
N GLN A 169 19.56 -10.04 -21.66
CA GLN A 169 18.96 -10.13 -22.99
C GLN A 169 19.83 -9.44 -24.06
N ARG A 170 20.35 -8.24 -23.78
CA ARG A 170 21.30 -7.55 -24.67
C ARG A 170 22.58 -8.35 -24.88
N GLN A 171 23.12 -8.94 -23.82
CA GLN A 171 24.32 -9.80 -23.90
C GLN A 171 24.05 -11.07 -24.73
N THR A 172 22.91 -11.73 -24.56
CA THR A 172 22.50 -12.90 -25.35
C THR A 172 22.35 -12.55 -26.82
N LYS A 173 21.73 -11.41 -27.14
CA LYS A 173 21.59 -10.91 -28.53
C LYS A 173 22.96 -10.67 -29.18
N GLN A 174 23.85 -9.98 -28.47
CA GLN A 174 25.20 -9.70 -28.97
C GLN A 174 26.00 -10.99 -29.19
N TRP A 175 25.98 -11.89 -28.21
CA TRP A 175 26.60 -13.20 -28.32
C TRP A 175 26.06 -14.02 -29.51
N GLY A 176 24.75 -13.97 -29.75
CA GLY A 176 24.13 -14.60 -30.92
C GLY A 176 24.70 -14.11 -32.25
N ILE A 177 24.96 -12.81 -32.38
CA ILE A 177 25.61 -12.21 -33.56
C ILE A 177 27.06 -12.66 -33.66
N GLU A 178 27.82 -12.58 -32.56
CA GLU A 178 29.24 -12.92 -32.53
C GLU A 178 29.50 -14.40 -32.81
N ALA A 179 28.60 -15.30 -32.41
CA ALA A 179 28.67 -16.73 -32.69
C ALA A 179 28.71 -17.06 -34.18
N TYR A 180 28.19 -16.19 -35.06
CA TYR A 180 28.33 -16.34 -36.51
C TYR A 180 29.74 -15.99 -37.01
N THR A 181 30.45 -15.09 -36.33
CA THR A 181 31.76 -14.58 -36.75
C THR A 181 32.93 -15.31 -36.09
N ASN A 182 32.82 -15.70 -34.81
CA ASN A 182 33.87 -16.36 -34.06
C ASN A 182 33.31 -17.44 -33.12
N LYS A 183 33.24 -18.68 -33.63
CA LYS A 183 32.65 -19.83 -32.92
C LYS A 183 33.41 -20.25 -31.65
N GLU A 184 34.72 -20.04 -31.59
CA GLU A 184 35.54 -20.43 -30.43
C GLU A 184 35.33 -19.46 -29.27
N ALA A 185 35.35 -18.15 -29.53
CA ALA A 185 35.06 -17.13 -28.50
C ALA A 185 33.62 -17.26 -27.98
N ALA A 186 32.66 -17.49 -28.88
CA ALA A 186 31.26 -17.66 -28.52
C ALA A 186 31.01 -18.85 -27.58
N LYS A 187 31.77 -19.95 -27.67
CA LYS A 187 31.63 -21.08 -26.71
C LYS A 187 32.02 -20.72 -25.28
N VAL A 188 33.03 -19.86 -25.11
CA VAL A 188 33.46 -19.41 -23.77
C VAL A 188 32.39 -18.49 -23.16
N ASP A 189 31.87 -17.56 -23.96
CA ASP A 189 30.82 -16.64 -23.52
C ASP A 189 29.48 -17.34 -23.26
N GLN A 190 29.16 -18.41 -24.00
CA GLN A 190 27.96 -19.22 -23.78
C GLN A 190 27.85 -19.73 -22.33
N ALA A 191 28.94 -20.31 -21.79
CA ALA A 191 28.96 -20.80 -20.42
C ALA A 191 28.88 -19.66 -19.39
N ARG A 192 29.45 -18.49 -19.70
CA ARG A 192 29.34 -17.29 -18.87
C ARG A 192 27.89 -16.79 -18.81
N LEU A 193 27.21 -16.73 -19.95
CA LEU A 193 25.83 -16.28 -20.05
C LEU A 193 24.87 -17.20 -19.30
N GLY A 194 25.02 -18.52 -19.44
CA GLY A 194 24.19 -19.48 -18.69
C GLY A 194 24.32 -19.31 -17.17
N ARG A 195 25.55 -19.11 -16.65
CA ARG A 195 25.77 -18.84 -15.22
C ARG A 195 25.21 -17.49 -14.78
N ALA A 196 25.35 -16.46 -15.61
CA ALA A 196 24.82 -15.14 -15.29
C ALA A 196 23.28 -15.14 -15.26
N GLN A 197 22.63 -15.84 -16.20
CA GLN A 197 21.18 -16.05 -16.20
C GLN A 197 20.72 -16.83 -14.95
N GLN A 198 21.47 -17.86 -14.54
CA GLN A 198 21.17 -18.59 -13.30
C GLN A 198 21.23 -17.66 -12.06
N ALA A 199 22.16 -16.73 -12.02
CA ALA A 199 22.23 -15.75 -10.93
C ALA A 199 21.00 -14.82 -10.89
N VAL A 200 20.40 -14.50 -12.04
CA VAL A 200 19.11 -13.76 -12.09
C VAL A 200 17.98 -14.61 -11.49
N ILE A 201 17.92 -15.90 -11.83
CA ILE A 201 16.95 -16.85 -11.27
C ILE A 201 17.09 -16.94 -9.74
N ASP A 202 18.32 -17.00 -9.23
CA ASP A 202 18.56 -17.09 -7.78
C ASP A 202 18.11 -15.82 -7.05
N ARG A 203 18.36 -14.63 -7.62
CA ARG A 203 17.86 -13.34 -7.09
C ARG A 203 16.35 -13.26 -7.12
N TYR A 204 15.72 -13.70 -8.20
CA TYR A 204 14.27 -13.83 -8.28
C TYR A 204 13.72 -14.74 -7.17
N GLY A 205 14.37 -15.87 -6.90
CA GLY A 205 13.94 -16.77 -5.83
C GLY A 205 13.92 -16.11 -4.45
N GLN A 206 14.90 -15.24 -4.17
CA GLN A 206 14.95 -14.46 -2.92
C GLN A 206 13.85 -13.39 -2.87
N PHE A 207 13.63 -12.69 -3.97
CA PHE A 207 12.54 -11.71 -4.10
C PHE A 207 11.18 -12.38 -3.85
N PHE A 208 10.88 -13.50 -4.53
CA PHE A 208 9.61 -14.19 -4.40
C PHE A 208 9.37 -14.69 -2.97
N GLN A 209 10.40 -15.22 -2.29
CA GLN A 209 10.28 -15.60 -0.88
C GLN A 209 9.99 -14.40 0.03
N THR A 210 10.60 -13.26 -0.25
CA THR A 210 10.38 -12.01 0.48
C THR A 210 8.94 -11.54 0.29
N LEU A 211 8.43 -11.53 -0.95
CA LEU A 211 7.05 -11.16 -1.28
C LEU A 211 6.02 -12.05 -0.56
N VAL A 212 6.18 -13.37 -0.64
CA VAL A 212 5.29 -14.34 0.02
C VAL A 212 5.29 -14.16 1.53
N LYS A 213 6.46 -13.87 2.11
CA LYS A 213 6.58 -13.61 3.56
C LYS A 213 5.89 -12.30 3.92
N ALA A 214 6.15 -11.23 3.16
CA ALA A 214 5.54 -9.92 3.34
C ALA A 214 4.02 -9.99 3.30
N ARG A 215 3.45 -10.71 2.32
CA ARG A 215 1.99 -10.94 2.23
C ARG A 215 1.43 -11.63 3.48
N LYS A 216 2.13 -12.63 4.02
CA LYS A 216 1.68 -13.35 5.23
C LYS A 216 1.77 -12.51 6.49
N GLU A 217 2.65 -11.53 6.51
CA GLU A 217 2.89 -10.61 7.62
C GLU A 217 2.10 -9.30 7.48
N ALA A 218 1.48 -9.06 6.32
CA ALA A 218 0.60 -7.92 6.07
C ALA A 218 -0.65 -8.00 6.96
N VAL A 219 -1.00 -6.87 7.56
CA VAL A 219 -2.13 -6.76 8.51
C VAL A 219 -3.27 -5.95 7.90
N ASP A 220 -2.95 -4.98 7.03
CA ASP A 220 -3.93 -4.24 6.25
C ASP A 220 -4.30 -5.00 4.97
N GLU A 221 -5.59 -4.93 4.63
CA GLU A 221 -6.19 -5.65 3.49
C GLU A 221 -5.60 -5.18 2.15
N GLU A 222 -5.22 -3.90 2.07
CA GLU A 222 -4.67 -3.29 0.88
C GLU A 222 -3.29 -3.86 0.52
N THR A 223 -2.33 -3.85 1.46
CA THR A 223 -1.02 -4.46 1.28
C THR A 223 -1.14 -5.96 1.04
N LEU A 224 -2.06 -6.62 1.74
CA LEU A 224 -2.33 -8.05 1.55
C LEU A 224 -2.84 -8.35 0.13
N SER A 225 -3.75 -7.53 -0.38
CA SER A 225 -4.28 -7.61 -1.74
C SER A 225 -3.19 -7.31 -2.77
N LYS A 226 -2.43 -6.22 -2.61
CA LYS A 226 -1.34 -5.82 -3.51
C LYS A 226 -0.28 -6.92 -3.62
N PHE A 227 0.23 -7.41 -2.50
CA PHE A 227 1.19 -8.52 -2.50
C PHE A 227 0.56 -9.83 -2.99
N GLY A 228 -0.72 -10.05 -2.73
CA GLY A 228 -1.48 -11.18 -3.25
C GLY A 228 -1.57 -11.19 -4.78
N ARG A 229 -1.92 -10.05 -5.40
CA ARG A 229 -1.96 -9.86 -6.85
C ARG A 229 -0.59 -10.06 -7.47
N ALA A 230 0.45 -9.45 -6.89
CA ALA A 230 1.83 -9.62 -7.34
C ALA A 230 2.28 -11.09 -7.29
N GLU A 231 1.98 -11.81 -6.21
CA GLU A 231 2.30 -13.23 -6.08
C GLU A 231 1.55 -14.08 -7.11
N LEU A 232 0.25 -13.82 -7.30
CA LEU A 232 -0.58 -14.54 -8.27
C LEU A 232 -0.06 -14.35 -9.70
N SER A 233 0.21 -13.11 -10.09
CA SER A 233 0.76 -12.77 -11.41
C SER A 233 2.05 -13.55 -11.70
N LEU A 234 2.96 -13.66 -10.72
CA LEU A 234 4.20 -14.45 -10.84
C LEU A 234 3.96 -15.96 -10.96
N LEU A 235 2.98 -16.50 -10.23
CA LEU A 235 2.65 -17.92 -10.27
C LEU A 235 2.03 -18.33 -11.60
N GLU A 236 1.25 -17.45 -12.21
CA GLU A 236 0.59 -17.67 -13.50
C GLU A 236 1.56 -17.51 -14.67
N SER A 237 2.30 -16.41 -14.71
CA SER A 237 3.24 -16.07 -15.78
C SER A 237 4.54 -16.90 -15.77
N LYS A 238 4.93 -17.43 -14.60
CA LYS A 238 6.08 -18.35 -14.42
C LYS A 238 7.41 -17.83 -15.02
N PRO A 239 7.89 -16.64 -14.66
CA PRO A 239 9.11 -16.06 -15.24
C PRO A 239 10.35 -16.94 -15.04
N VAL A 240 10.45 -17.70 -13.95
CA VAL A 240 11.55 -18.66 -13.73
C VAL A 240 11.59 -19.75 -14.81
N ALA A 241 10.42 -20.25 -15.24
CA ALA A 241 10.36 -21.28 -16.28
C ALA A 241 10.82 -20.73 -17.64
N HIS A 242 10.61 -19.44 -17.88
CA HIS A 242 11.11 -18.73 -19.05
C HIS A 242 12.63 -18.51 -18.97
N MET A 243 13.13 -17.96 -17.86
CA MET A 243 14.57 -17.77 -17.64
C MET A 243 15.36 -19.09 -17.68
N ALA A 244 14.81 -20.19 -17.14
CA ALA A 244 15.44 -21.51 -17.19
C ALA A 244 15.50 -22.06 -18.63
N ARG A 245 14.42 -21.89 -19.42
CA ARG A 245 14.45 -22.23 -20.84
C ARG A 245 15.47 -21.39 -21.61
N ALA A 246 15.61 -20.11 -21.29
CA ALA A 246 16.65 -19.28 -21.90
C ALA A 246 18.06 -19.85 -21.68
N ILE A 247 18.37 -20.41 -20.50
CA ILE A 247 19.64 -21.13 -20.25
C ILE A 247 19.77 -22.33 -21.19
N GLU A 248 18.72 -23.14 -21.34
CA GLU A 248 18.72 -24.29 -22.24
C GLU A 248 18.92 -23.87 -23.71
N GLN A 249 18.27 -22.80 -24.15
CA GLN A 249 18.43 -22.26 -25.51
C GLN A 249 19.82 -21.71 -25.74
N ILE A 250 20.40 -20.99 -24.76
CA ILE A 250 21.80 -20.56 -24.78
C ILE A 250 22.70 -21.78 -24.91
N ALA A 251 22.50 -22.84 -24.13
CA ALA A 251 23.29 -24.08 -24.22
C ALA A 251 23.15 -24.79 -25.58
N GLN A 252 22.00 -24.65 -26.24
CA GLN A 252 21.74 -25.17 -27.59
C GLN A 252 22.22 -24.25 -28.72
N THR A 253 22.85 -23.11 -28.40
CA THR A 253 23.30 -22.11 -29.40
C THR A 253 22.15 -21.45 -30.16
N LYS A 254 20.96 -21.37 -29.53
CA LYS A 254 19.75 -20.77 -30.09
C LYS A 254 19.49 -19.40 -29.47
N ALA A 255 20.30 -18.42 -29.85
CA ALA A 255 20.26 -17.09 -29.26
C ALA A 255 18.91 -16.37 -29.45
N ALA A 256 18.25 -16.53 -30.60
CA ALA A 256 16.93 -15.93 -30.84
C ALA A 256 15.86 -16.50 -29.91
N ASP A 257 15.80 -17.84 -29.77
CA ASP A 257 14.84 -18.49 -28.87
C ASP A 257 15.11 -18.11 -27.41
N ALA A 258 16.37 -18.01 -27.01
CA ALA A 258 16.75 -17.55 -25.67
C ALA A 258 16.26 -16.12 -25.39
N VAL A 259 16.43 -15.20 -26.34
CA VAL A 259 15.98 -13.81 -26.21
C VAL A 259 14.46 -13.73 -26.08
N THR A 260 13.72 -14.53 -26.84
CA THR A 260 12.25 -14.62 -26.75
C THR A 260 11.80 -15.15 -25.38
N ASP A 261 12.48 -16.14 -24.83
CA ASP A 261 12.17 -16.61 -23.47
C ASP A 261 12.53 -15.55 -22.41
N GLN A 262 13.64 -14.81 -22.55
CA GLN A 262 14.00 -13.69 -21.67
C GLN A 262 12.99 -12.53 -21.75
N GLU A 263 12.44 -12.25 -22.93
CA GLU A 263 11.41 -11.22 -23.13
C GLU A 263 10.13 -11.53 -22.36
N LYS A 264 9.66 -12.78 -22.42
CA LYS A 264 8.49 -13.23 -21.65
C LYS A 264 8.72 -13.18 -20.14
N ALA A 265 9.96 -13.43 -19.70
CA ALA A 265 10.31 -13.23 -18.30
C ALA A 265 10.25 -11.74 -17.90
N LEU A 266 10.76 -10.85 -18.75
CA LEU A 266 10.72 -9.39 -18.52
C LEU A 266 9.29 -8.84 -18.47
N GLU A 267 8.41 -9.28 -19.37
CA GLU A 267 6.97 -8.90 -19.36
C GLU A 267 6.33 -9.23 -18.00
N ALA A 268 6.51 -10.46 -17.53
CA ALA A 268 6.01 -10.91 -16.24
C ALA A 268 6.57 -10.11 -15.04
N LEU A 269 7.87 -9.77 -15.08
CA LEU A 269 8.51 -9.01 -14.01
C LEU A 269 8.04 -7.55 -13.98
N ARG A 270 7.83 -6.93 -15.15
CA ARG A 270 7.32 -5.55 -15.27
C ARG A 270 5.88 -5.42 -14.81
N GLU A 271 5.04 -6.42 -15.10
CA GLU A 271 3.67 -6.44 -14.60
C GLU A 271 3.63 -6.43 -13.06
N VAL A 272 4.54 -7.19 -12.44
CA VAL A 272 4.64 -7.23 -10.98
C VAL A 272 5.23 -5.93 -10.42
N GLU A 273 6.18 -5.32 -11.12
CA GLU A 273 6.65 -3.98 -10.75
C GLU A 273 5.48 -2.98 -10.77
N LYS A 274 4.63 -3.00 -11.81
CA LYS A 274 3.44 -2.14 -11.90
C LYS A 274 2.51 -2.36 -10.71
N ILE A 275 2.19 -3.62 -10.38
CA ILE A 275 1.33 -3.95 -9.24
C ILE A 275 1.92 -3.47 -7.91
N LEU A 276 3.22 -3.64 -7.70
CA LEU A 276 3.87 -3.25 -6.43
C LEU A 276 4.05 -1.74 -6.30
N ALA A 277 4.32 -1.07 -7.43
CA ALA A 277 4.53 0.37 -7.50
C ALA A 277 3.23 1.19 -7.52
N ALA A 278 2.06 0.55 -7.64
CA ALA A 278 0.78 1.20 -7.38
C ALA A 278 0.76 1.66 -5.91
N GLU A 279 0.75 2.98 -5.71
CA GLU A 279 0.67 3.58 -4.38
C GLU A 279 -0.75 3.44 -3.82
N SER A 280 -0.87 3.30 -2.51
CA SER A 280 -2.16 3.18 -1.82
C SER A 280 -2.95 4.49 -1.85
N SER A 281 -3.66 4.79 -2.93
CA SER A 281 -4.90 5.58 -2.91
C SER A 281 -5.59 5.50 -4.27
N GLY A 282 -6.77 4.88 -4.32
CA GLY A 282 -7.57 4.74 -5.54
C GLY A 282 -8.01 6.05 -6.22
N MET A 283 -7.66 7.22 -5.66
CA MET A 283 -7.83 8.54 -6.27
C MET A 283 -6.52 9.11 -6.85
N SER A 284 -5.34 8.72 -6.33
CA SER A 284 -4.05 9.07 -6.95
C SER A 284 -3.75 8.20 -8.16
N ASP A 285 -4.17 6.93 -8.15
CA ASP A 285 -4.10 6.05 -9.31
C ASP A 285 -4.98 6.59 -10.44
N LEU A 286 -6.21 7.04 -10.13
CA LEU A 286 -7.09 7.71 -11.09
C LEU A 286 -6.43 8.97 -11.70
N VAL A 287 -5.83 9.83 -10.87
CA VAL A 287 -5.13 11.04 -11.34
C VAL A 287 -3.92 10.67 -12.21
N ALA A 288 -3.15 9.65 -11.81
CA ALA A 288 -1.99 9.17 -12.55
C ALA A 288 -2.38 8.52 -13.89
N ASP A 289 -3.44 7.71 -13.91
CA ASP A 289 -3.94 7.03 -15.10
C ASP A 289 -4.55 8.05 -16.08
N ILE A 290 -5.36 9.01 -15.61
CA ILE A 290 -5.85 10.11 -16.45
C ILE A 290 -4.68 10.96 -16.98
N ALA A 291 -3.66 11.24 -16.16
CA ALA A 291 -2.49 12.00 -16.59
C ALA A 291 -1.65 11.25 -17.64
N GLN A 292 -1.53 9.92 -17.51
CA GLN A 292 -0.83 9.07 -18.47
C GLN A 292 -1.59 9.00 -19.80
N ILE A 293 -2.91 8.78 -19.77
CA ILE A 293 -3.78 8.81 -20.96
C ILE A 293 -3.71 10.18 -21.65
N LEU A 294 -3.70 11.27 -20.89
CA LEU A 294 -3.54 12.63 -21.41
C LEU A 294 -2.18 12.85 -22.09
N ALA A 295 -1.10 12.29 -21.53
CA ALA A 295 0.23 12.35 -22.14
C ALA A 295 0.26 11.56 -23.46
N ASP A 296 -0.26 10.34 -23.47
CA ASP A 296 -0.32 9.49 -24.66
C ASP A 296 -1.18 10.11 -25.77
N GLN A 297 -2.27 10.79 -25.41
CA GLN A 297 -3.12 11.54 -26.35
C GLN A 297 -2.42 12.79 -26.90
N LYS A 298 -1.64 13.52 -26.10
CA LYS A 298 -0.84 14.67 -26.55
C LYS A 298 0.27 14.24 -27.50
N ASP A 299 0.94 13.12 -27.20
CA ASP A 299 1.97 12.54 -28.06
C ASP A 299 1.36 12.05 -29.39
N LEU A 300 0.22 11.36 -29.35
CA LEU A 300 -0.49 10.93 -30.57
C LEU A 300 -0.94 12.12 -31.42
N GLN A 301 -1.42 13.21 -30.81
CA GLN A 301 -1.76 14.43 -31.53
C GLN A 301 -0.51 15.06 -32.18
N GLN A 302 0.61 15.11 -31.46
CA GLN A 302 1.85 15.64 -32.00
C GLN A 302 2.32 14.82 -33.21
N ASP A 303 2.27 13.49 -33.14
CA ASP A 303 2.61 12.60 -34.25
C ASP A 303 1.68 12.82 -35.45
N THR A 304 0.38 12.97 -35.18
CA THR A 304 -0.64 13.27 -36.21
C THR A 304 -0.35 14.61 -36.89
N VAL A 305 0.03 15.65 -36.13
CA VAL A 305 0.41 16.96 -36.67
C VAL A 305 1.67 16.88 -37.53
N GLN A 306 2.69 16.15 -37.07
CA GLN A 306 3.99 16.04 -37.75
C GLN A 306 3.96 15.15 -39.00
N ALA A 307 3.03 14.21 -39.08
CA ALA A 307 2.85 13.35 -40.25
C ALA A 307 2.33 14.16 -41.46
N ASP A 308 3.19 14.45 -42.43
CA ASP A 308 2.78 15.16 -43.66
C ASP A 308 1.82 14.32 -44.53
N GLY A 309 1.25 14.88 -45.60
CA GLY A 309 0.13 14.25 -46.33
C GLY A 309 0.42 12.86 -46.93
N GLU A 310 1.68 12.49 -47.19
CA GLU A 310 2.04 11.13 -47.61
C GLU A 310 2.37 10.24 -46.41
N VAL A 311 3.09 10.77 -45.41
CA VAL A 311 3.41 10.05 -44.16
C VAL A 311 2.14 9.70 -43.39
N PHE A 312 1.21 10.64 -43.24
CA PHE A 312 -0.08 10.44 -42.58
C PHE A 312 -0.90 9.31 -43.22
N LYS A 313 -0.92 9.20 -44.55
CA LYS A 313 -1.60 8.08 -45.23
C LYS A 313 -0.92 6.74 -44.98
N SER A 314 0.41 6.74 -44.83
CA SER A 314 1.17 5.51 -44.55
C SER A 314 1.06 5.05 -43.09
N GLU A 315 0.89 6.00 -42.17
CA GLU A 315 0.79 5.75 -40.72
C GLU A 315 -0.66 5.74 -40.22
N GLN A 316 -1.62 6.01 -41.11
CA GLN A 316 -3.05 6.16 -40.81
C GLN A 316 -3.61 5.05 -39.92
N SER A 317 -3.34 3.79 -40.29
CA SER A 317 -3.83 2.62 -39.54
C SER A 317 -3.16 2.49 -38.16
N GLN A 318 -1.95 2.99 -37.98
CA GLN A 318 -1.25 2.98 -36.69
C GLN A 318 -1.75 4.11 -35.78
N LEU A 319 -1.98 5.29 -36.36
CA LEU A 319 -2.57 6.43 -35.65
C LEU A 319 -3.99 6.12 -35.19
N GLU A 320 -4.80 5.46 -36.03
CA GLU A 320 -6.14 4.99 -35.66
C GLU A 320 -6.07 3.94 -34.54
N ALA A 321 -5.17 2.95 -34.65
CA ALA A 321 -5.04 1.90 -33.63
C ALA A 321 -4.66 2.48 -32.26
N ARG A 322 -3.70 3.43 -32.22
CA ARG A 322 -3.33 4.15 -31.00
C ARG A 322 -4.47 4.99 -30.46
N GLN A 323 -5.27 5.61 -31.34
CA GLN A 323 -6.44 6.38 -30.92
C GLN A 323 -7.50 5.49 -30.27
N LEU A 324 -7.73 4.28 -30.78
CA LEU A 324 -8.64 3.29 -30.20
C LEU A 324 -8.11 2.72 -28.88
N GLU A 325 -6.78 2.50 -28.77
CA GLU A 325 -6.13 2.06 -27.53
C GLU A 325 -6.33 3.08 -26.40
N ILE A 326 -6.20 4.38 -26.68
CA ILE A 326 -6.52 5.45 -25.73
C ILE A 326 -8.00 5.37 -25.29
N GLY A 327 -8.91 5.03 -26.20
CA GLY A 327 -10.32 4.84 -25.86
C GLY A 327 -10.56 3.68 -24.88
N ILE A 328 -9.86 2.57 -25.08
CA ILE A 328 -9.92 1.42 -24.17
C ILE A 328 -9.37 1.80 -22.79
N GLN A 329 -8.27 2.55 -22.73
CA GLN A 329 -7.70 3.01 -21.46
C GLN A 329 -8.67 3.92 -20.69
N ILE A 330 -9.40 4.80 -21.38
CA ILE A 330 -10.43 5.66 -20.75
C ILE A 330 -11.58 4.80 -20.21
N GLU A 331 -12.05 3.82 -20.97
CA GLU A 331 -13.12 2.89 -20.55
C GLU A 331 -12.69 2.06 -19.32
N GLU A 332 -11.44 1.58 -19.31
CA GLU A 332 -10.85 0.86 -18.18
C GLU A 332 -10.80 1.74 -16.91
N VAL A 333 -10.31 2.98 -17.03
CA VAL A 333 -10.28 3.93 -15.91
C VAL A 333 -11.70 4.28 -15.41
N ALA A 334 -12.65 4.49 -16.32
CA ALA A 334 -14.03 4.76 -15.95
C ALA A 334 -14.66 3.55 -15.22
N ALA A 335 -14.42 2.33 -15.69
CA ALA A 335 -14.95 1.12 -15.09
C ALA A 335 -14.31 0.77 -13.73
N GLU A 336 -13.03 1.06 -13.55
CA GLU A 336 -12.29 0.79 -12.32
C GLU A 336 -12.64 1.79 -11.21
N HIS A 337 -12.85 3.07 -11.55
CA HIS A 337 -12.99 4.13 -10.57
C HIS A 337 -14.41 4.70 -10.38
N LEU A 338 -15.37 4.41 -11.28
CA LEU A 338 -16.75 4.91 -11.16
C LEU A 338 -17.73 3.76 -10.87
N VAL A 339 -18.07 3.55 -9.59
CA VAL A 339 -19.06 2.54 -9.16
C VAL A 339 -20.49 2.97 -9.56
N GLU A 340 -21.29 2.04 -10.09
CA GLU A 340 -22.66 2.23 -10.59
C GLU A 340 -23.72 2.81 -9.60
N GLU A 341 -23.39 3.10 -8.34
CA GLU A 341 -24.36 3.50 -7.30
C GLU A 341 -24.59 5.02 -7.16
N THR A 342 -24.31 5.84 -8.17
CA THR A 342 -24.80 7.22 -8.19
C THR A 342 -26.18 7.28 -8.86
N THR A 343 -27.17 7.81 -8.14
CA THR A 343 -28.50 8.07 -8.68
C THR A 343 -28.39 8.86 -9.98
N PRO A 344 -29.16 8.53 -11.05
CA PRO A 344 -28.98 9.05 -12.41
C PRO A 344 -29.12 10.57 -12.61
N ASP A 345 -29.38 11.34 -11.54
CA ASP A 345 -29.57 12.80 -11.55
C ASP A 345 -28.51 13.57 -10.71
N ALA A 346 -27.47 12.91 -10.20
CA ALA A 346 -26.35 13.61 -9.55
C ALA A 346 -25.27 13.94 -10.60
N GLU A 347 -25.04 15.22 -10.86
CA GLU A 347 -23.93 15.69 -11.72
C GLU A 347 -22.60 15.20 -11.12
N ASP A 348 -21.92 14.29 -11.82
CA ASP A 348 -20.59 13.80 -11.48
C ASP A 348 -19.61 14.33 -12.54
N PRO A 349 -18.89 15.42 -12.23
CA PRO A 349 -18.02 16.10 -13.19
C PRO A 349 -16.90 15.21 -13.76
N LEU A 350 -16.46 14.19 -13.01
CA LEU A 350 -15.44 13.25 -13.46
C LEU A 350 -16.04 12.26 -14.46
N ARG A 351 -17.20 11.68 -14.14
CA ARG A 351 -17.93 10.77 -15.02
C ARG A 351 -18.33 11.43 -16.33
N ASP A 352 -18.83 12.66 -16.27
CA ASP A 352 -19.22 13.43 -17.44
C ASP A 352 -18.01 13.74 -18.34
N ALA A 353 -16.87 14.08 -17.75
CA ALA A 353 -15.64 14.38 -18.49
C ALA A 353 -15.02 13.13 -19.13
N LEU A 354 -15.03 11.98 -18.46
CA LEU A 354 -14.57 10.71 -19.05
C LEU A 354 -15.49 10.24 -20.18
N THR A 355 -16.81 10.39 -20.02
CA THR A 355 -17.78 10.09 -21.08
C THR A 355 -17.58 11.01 -22.31
N GLU A 356 -17.37 12.30 -22.09
CA GLU A 356 -17.05 13.28 -23.15
C GLU A 356 -15.74 12.89 -23.88
N ALA A 357 -14.74 12.41 -23.14
CA ALA A 357 -13.47 11.96 -23.72
C ALA A 357 -13.65 10.71 -24.61
N GLU A 358 -14.44 9.71 -24.20
CA GLU A 358 -14.73 8.51 -25.02
C GLU A 358 -15.45 8.84 -26.34
N GLU A 359 -16.43 9.75 -26.28
CA GLU A 359 -17.14 10.21 -27.47
C GLU A 359 -16.18 10.88 -28.46
N HIS A 360 -15.29 11.74 -27.96
CA HIS A 360 -14.29 12.42 -28.78
C HIS A 360 -13.23 11.47 -29.33
N VAL A 361 -12.83 10.43 -28.59
CA VAL A 361 -11.91 9.39 -29.07
C VAL A 361 -12.52 8.65 -30.27
N SER A 362 -13.79 8.28 -30.18
CA SER A 362 -14.50 7.62 -31.27
C SER A 362 -14.56 8.50 -32.54
N VAL A 363 -14.79 9.80 -32.37
CA VAL A 363 -14.76 10.77 -33.47
C VAL A 363 -13.34 10.91 -34.04
N ALA A 364 -12.31 11.01 -33.19
CA ALA A 364 -10.92 11.11 -33.62
C ALA A 364 -10.48 9.89 -34.43
N ALA A 365 -10.80 8.68 -33.96
CA ALA A 365 -10.49 7.44 -34.68
C ALA A 365 -11.17 7.39 -36.06
N ALA A 366 -12.44 7.79 -36.15
CA ALA A 366 -13.18 7.83 -37.41
C ALA A 366 -12.62 8.86 -38.41
N GLU A 367 -12.24 10.05 -37.94
CA GLU A 367 -11.63 11.10 -38.77
C GLU A 367 -10.23 10.67 -39.26
N ILE A 368 -9.44 10.01 -38.41
CA ILE A 368 -8.14 9.44 -38.80
C ILE A 368 -8.33 8.33 -39.84
N ASN A 369 -9.28 7.41 -39.64
CA ASN A 369 -9.56 6.30 -40.57
C ASN A 369 -10.08 6.79 -41.95
N THR A 370 -10.88 7.85 -41.97
CA THR A 370 -11.37 8.45 -43.23
C THR A 370 -10.32 9.30 -43.95
N GLY A 371 -9.16 9.50 -43.32
CA GLY A 371 -8.03 10.23 -43.89
C GLY A 371 -8.14 11.75 -43.75
N ASN A 372 -9.06 12.21 -42.90
CA ASN A 372 -9.26 13.62 -42.60
C ASN A 372 -8.34 14.07 -41.46
N LYS A 373 -7.08 14.35 -41.78
CA LYS A 373 -6.06 14.78 -40.81
C LYS A 373 -6.51 15.95 -39.94
N ASP A 374 -7.03 17.01 -40.56
CA ASP A 374 -7.43 18.24 -39.84
C ASP A 374 -8.64 17.98 -38.92
N GLY A 375 -9.56 17.12 -39.35
CA GLY A 375 -10.66 16.63 -38.52
C GLY A 375 -10.17 15.81 -37.33
N GLY A 376 -9.22 14.90 -37.57
CA GLY A 376 -8.59 14.07 -36.54
C GLY A 376 -7.89 14.92 -35.48
N ILE A 377 -7.06 15.88 -35.87
CA ILE A 377 -6.34 16.77 -34.93
C ILE A 377 -7.32 17.60 -34.09
N LYS A 378 -8.42 18.07 -34.70
CA LYS A 378 -9.45 18.81 -33.98
C LYS A 378 -10.13 17.92 -32.93
N ALA A 379 -10.57 16.73 -33.32
CA ALA A 379 -11.19 15.79 -32.40
C ALA A 379 -10.21 15.35 -31.28
N GLN A 380 -8.93 15.15 -31.59
CA GLN A 380 -7.88 14.90 -30.59
C GLN A 380 -7.71 16.07 -29.61
N SER A 381 -7.89 17.32 -30.06
CA SER A 381 -7.89 18.49 -29.18
C SER A 381 -9.08 18.47 -28.22
N ASP A 382 -10.24 18.00 -28.71
CA ASP A 382 -11.44 17.85 -27.90
C ASP A 382 -11.27 16.73 -26.85
N VAL A 383 -10.61 15.61 -27.21
CA VAL A 383 -10.21 14.55 -26.24
C VAL A 383 -9.29 15.12 -25.15
N ILE A 384 -8.26 15.87 -25.55
CA ILE A 384 -7.31 16.50 -24.61
C ILE A 384 -8.06 17.42 -23.63
N ALA A 385 -8.98 18.25 -24.13
CA ALA A 385 -9.75 19.15 -23.30
C ALA A 385 -10.66 18.40 -22.31
N ALA A 386 -11.28 17.29 -22.73
CA ALA A 386 -12.10 16.45 -21.86
C ALA A 386 -11.25 15.74 -20.78
N LEU A 387 -10.08 15.20 -21.14
CA LEU A 387 -9.15 14.59 -20.20
C LEU A 387 -8.55 15.61 -19.21
N GLU A 388 -8.29 16.85 -19.64
CA GLU A 388 -7.86 17.93 -18.74
C GLU A 388 -8.95 18.31 -17.72
N LYS A 389 -10.23 18.29 -18.13
CA LYS A 389 -11.37 18.44 -17.20
C LYS A 389 -11.47 17.25 -16.23
N ALA A 390 -11.31 16.02 -16.74
CA ALA A 390 -11.36 14.81 -15.92
C ALA A 390 -10.24 14.81 -14.87
N LEU A 391 -9.03 15.21 -15.27
CA LEU A 391 -7.89 15.36 -14.36
C LEU A 391 -8.17 16.39 -13.26
N ALA A 392 -8.67 17.57 -13.63
CA ALA A 392 -9.03 18.61 -12.67
C ALA A 392 -10.14 18.16 -11.71
N ALA A 393 -11.12 17.38 -12.18
CA ALA A 393 -12.18 16.82 -11.35
C ALA A 393 -11.64 15.74 -10.40
N ALA A 394 -10.74 14.87 -10.86
CA ALA A 394 -10.09 13.85 -10.06
C ALA A 394 -9.19 14.47 -8.97
N GLU A 395 -8.39 15.48 -9.31
CA GLU A 395 -7.56 16.24 -8.36
C GLU A 395 -8.41 16.97 -7.30
N ALA A 396 -9.51 17.61 -7.72
CA ALA A 396 -10.42 18.26 -6.78
C ALA A 396 -11.13 17.27 -5.83
N GLY A 397 -11.46 16.07 -6.32
CA GLY A 397 -11.97 14.98 -5.51
C GLY A 397 -10.95 14.48 -4.47
N ALA A 398 -9.69 14.32 -4.89
CA ALA A 398 -8.59 13.93 -4.00
C ALA A 398 -8.32 14.97 -2.88
N GLU A 399 -8.38 16.27 -3.20
CA GLU A 399 -8.23 17.34 -2.20
C GLU A 399 -9.40 17.40 -1.20
N ALA A 400 -10.63 17.11 -1.64
CA ALA A 400 -11.81 17.09 -0.78
C ALA A 400 -11.80 15.89 0.20
N GLU A 401 -11.28 14.75 -0.24
CA GLU A 401 -11.13 13.55 0.60
C GLU A 401 -10.10 13.78 1.73
N LEU A 402 -8.98 14.43 1.41
CA LEU A 402 -7.96 14.84 2.38
C LEU A 402 -8.42 15.95 3.35
N GLY A 403 -9.36 16.80 2.94
CA GLY A 403 -9.90 17.90 3.75
C GLY A 403 -11.05 17.51 4.70
N SER A 404 -11.69 16.36 4.48
CA SER A 404 -12.86 15.93 5.26
C SER A 404 -12.54 15.16 6.55
N GLY A 405 -11.24 14.92 6.83
CA GLY A 405 -10.76 14.17 8.00
C GLY A 405 -10.61 14.96 9.29
N ASP A 406 -10.76 16.30 9.31
CA ASP A 406 -10.57 17.12 10.51
C ASP A 406 -11.70 18.16 10.66
N GLY A 407 -12.78 17.76 11.36
CA GLY A 407 -13.97 18.59 11.52
C GLY A 407 -15.00 18.08 12.52
N LEU A 408 -14.57 17.67 13.72
CA LEU A 408 -15.47 17.61 14.87
C LEU A 408 -15.32 18.85 15.75
N SER A 409 -16.47 19.45 16.03
CA SER A 409 -16.83 20.47 17.04
C SER A 409 -16.60 21.95 16.71
N ASP A 410 -17.72 22.67 16.59
CA ASP A 410 -17.91 23.90 17.36
C ASP A 410 -19.19 23.78 18.19
N ASP A 411 -19.03 23.99 19.49
CA ASP A 411 -20.04 23.94 20.53
C ASP A 411 -20.86 25.23 20.51
N GLY A 412 -22.19 25.10 20.48
CA GLY A 412 -23.12 26.20 20.74
C GLY A 412 -23.91 25.97 22.03
N PHE A 413 -23.22 25.95 23.19
CA PHE A 413 -23.84 26.09 24.51
C PHE A 413 -23.71 27.54 25.01
N GLY A 414 -24.86 28.14 25.39
CA GLY A 414 -25.01 29.44 26.05
C GLY A 414 -25.98 30.34 25.27
N ASP A 415 -27.04 30.94 25.81
CA ASP A 415 -27.25 31.44 27.16
C ASP A 415 -28.73 31.86 27.36
N ASP A 416 -29.17 31.83 28.61
CA ASP A 416 -30.28 32.52 29.30
C ASP A 416 -31.57 32.99 28.55
N GLY A 417 -32.71 32.46 29.02
CA GLY A 417 -34.07 32.94 28.76
C GLY A 417 -35.18 32.05 29.32
#